data_AF-A0AAU0UST2-F1
#
_entry.id   AF-A0AAU0UST2-F1
#
_cell.length_a   1.000
_cell.length_b   1.000
_cell.length_c   1.000
_cell.angle_alpha   90.00
_cell.angle_beta   90.00
_cell.angle_gamma   90.00
#
_symmetry.space_group_name_H-M   'P 1'
#
loop_
_entity.id
_entity.type
_entity.pdbx_description
1 polymer ?
#
loop_
_entity_poly.entity_id
_entity_poly.type
_entity_poly.pdbx_seq_one_letter_code
_entity_poly.pdbx_strand_id
1 'polypeptide(L)'
;MRTYNIPIKHTKCFLVKIDDFYLAIDAGWPGCIHEYVGKLKTLNINPQKIKYLIVTHFHPDHAGLVENIKKSGTRLILFKHQIPYIQVMEKMIRKYRSYQLRHEFKSCPEH
;
A
#
# COMPACT_ATOMS: atom_id res chain seq x y z
N MET A 1 10.21 18.72 -7.45
CA MET A 1 9.47 17.47 -7.13
C MET A 1 10.47 16.42 -6.68
N ARG A 2 10.24 15.75 -5.54
CA ARG A 2 11.15 14.70 -5.01
C ARG A 2 10.40 13.39 -4.92
N THR A 3 11.04 12.29 -5.29
CA THR A 3 10.49 10.94 -5.20
C THR A 3 11.23 10.13 -4.15
N TYR A 4 10.52 9.19 -3.53
CA TYR A 4 11.05 8.26 -2.55
C TYR A 4 10.62 6.86 -2.95
N ASN A 5 11.56 5.93 -3.00
CA ASN A 5 11.26 4.52 -3.20
C ASN A 5 10.96 3.87 -1.84
N ILE A 6 9.82 3.20 -1.75
CA ILE A 6 9.36 2.44 -0.59
C ILE A 6 9.30 0.96 -1.04
N PRO A 7 10.44 0.25 -1.06
CA PRO A 7 10.45 -1.16 -1.43
C PRO A 7 9.71 -1.97 -0.37
N ILE A 8 8.74 -2.76 -0.81
CA ILE A 8 8.00 -3.73 0.00
C ILE A 8 8.16 -5.07 -0.71
N LYS A 9 9.06 -5.91 -0.20
CA LYS A 9 9.48 -7.16 -0.87
C LYS A 9 9.88 -6.93 -2.34
N HIS A 10 9.24 -7.65 -3.25
CA HIS A 10 9.48 -7.59 -4.70
C HIS A 10 8.72 -6.45 -5.40
N THR A 11 7.91 -5.67 -4.68
CA THR A 11 7.14 -4.56 -5.24
C THR A 11 7.74 -3.22 -4.84
N LYS A 12 7.87 -2.33 -5.84
CA LYS A 12 8.33 -0.96 -5.62
C LYS A 12 7.12 -0.06 -5.45
N CYS A 13 6.91 0.43 -4.24
CA CYS A 13 5.97 1.53 -4.00
C CYS A 13 6.74 2.85 -4.05
N PHE A 14 6.08 3.94 -4.40
CA PHE A 14 6.72 5.25 -4.45
C PHE A 14 5.92 6.30 -3.69
N LEU A 15 6.62 7.27 -3.12
CA LEU A 15 6.03 8.53 -2.70
C LEU A 15 6.57 9.66 -3.56
N VAL A 16 5.66 10.48 -4.07
CA VAL A 16 5.97 11.73 -4.75
C VAL A 16 5.63 12.87 -3.80
N LYS A 17 6.64 13.64 -3.38
CA LYS A 17 6.43 14.83 -2.55
C LYS A 17 5.87 15.96 -3.42
N ILE A 18 4.70 16.45 -3.03
CA ILE A 18 4.01 17.59 -3.63
C ILE A 18 3.81 18.60 -2.49
N ASP A 19 4.59 19.68 -2.54
CA ASP A 19 4.61 20.72 -1.50
C ASP A 19 4.74 20.13 -0.08
N ASP A 20 3.70 20.24 0.74
CA ASP A 20 3.67 19.80 2.13
C ASP A 20 3.10 18.38 2.34
N PHE A 21 2.74 17.68 1.26
CA PHE A 21 2.14 16.35 1.28
C PHE A 21 2.80 15.35 0.30
N TYR A 22 2.33 14.11 0.33
CA TYR A 22 2.79 13.02 -0.53
C TYR A 22 1.62 12.37 -1.30
N LEU A 23 1.88 12.05 -2.56
CA LEU A 23 1.11 11.10 -3.36
C LEU A 23 1.81 9.74 -3.32
N ALA A 24 1.11 8.71 -2.86
CA ALA A 24 1.58 7.33 -2.92
C ALA A 24 1.21 6.68 -4.26
N ILE A 25 2.14 5.91 -4.80
CA ILE A 25 1.96 5.06 -5.97
C ILE A 25 2.26 3.62 -5.53
N ASP A 26 1.26 2.77 -5.62
CA ASP A 26 1.20 1.43 -5.04
C ASP A 26 1.33 1.41 -3.50
N ALA A 27 0.89 0.29 -2.92
CA ALA A 27 0.73 0.08 -1.49
C ALA A 27 1.47 -1.16 -0.97
N GLY A 28 1.89 -2.07 -1.85
CA GLY A 28 2.62 -3.28 -1.44
C GLY A 28 1.68 -4.42 -1.03
N TRP A 29 2.27 -5.43 -0.38
CA TRP A 29 1.64 -6.71 -0.04
C TRP A 29 0.73 -6.66 1.20
N PRO A 30 -0.32 -7.51 1.30
CA PRO A 30 -1.13 -7.62 2.51
C PRO A 30 -0.27 -8.08 3.69
N GLY A 31 -0.54 -7.55 4.89
CA GLY A 31 0.21 -7.90 6.11
C GLY A 31 1.55 -7.17 6.28
N CYS A 32 1.99 -6.38 5.30
CA CYS A 32 3.30 -5.70 5.33
C CYS A 32 3.26 -4.25 5.83
N ILE A 33 2.20 -3.88 6.58
CA ILE A 33 2.02 -2.50 7.08
C ILE A 33 3.14 -2.06 8.02
N HIS A 34 3.66 -2.96 8.86
CA HIS A 34 4.76 -2.65 9.76
C HIS A 34 6.04 -2.30 9.00
N GLU A 35 6.34 -3.01 7.92
CA GLU A 35 7.49 -2.72 7.05
C GLU A 35 7.30 -1.38 6.34
N TYR A 36 6.11 -1.15 5.77
CA TYR A 36 5.78 0.12 5.11
C TYR A 36 5.97 1.32 6.06
N VAL A 37 5.39 1.26 7.25
CA VAL A 37 5.56 2.31 8.28
C VAL A 37 7.02 2.42 8.74
N GLY A 38 7.74 1.31 8.85
CA GLY A 38 9.17 1.30 9.15
C GLY A 38 9.97 2.09 8.10
N LYS A 39 9.71 1.88 6.81
CA LYS A 39 10.35 2.65 5.73
C LYS A 39 10.02 4.14 5.82
N LEU A 40 8.75 4.50 6.07
CA LEU A 40 8.37 5.91 6.27
C LEU A 40 9.14 6.56 7.43
N LYS A 41 9.31 5.84 8.55
CA LYS A 41 10.10 6.32 9.69
C LYS A 41 11.56 6.55 9.32
N THR A 42 12.21 5.63 8.60
CA THR A 42 13.60 5.81 8.15
C THR A 42 13.79 7.02 7.23
N LEU A 43 12.74 7.41 6.51
CA LEU A 43 12.72 8.58 5.64
C LEU A 43 12.22 9.85 6.36
N ASN A 44 11.89 9.77 7.65
CA ASN A 44 11.28 10.82 8.45
C ASN A 44 9.98 11.38 7.84
N ILE A 45 9.17 10.51 7.24
CA ILE A 45 7.89 10.85 6.61
C ILE A 45 6.75 10.50 7.56
N ASN A 46 5.90 11.48 7.88
CA ASN A 46 4.67 11.26 8.62
C ASN A 46 3.59 10.62 7.70
N PRO A 47 3.04 9.43 8.03
CA PRO A 47 1.99 8.80 7.23
C PRO A 47 0.76 9.70 6.98
N GLN A 48 0.41 10.60 7.91
CA GLN A 48 -0.72 11.54 7.78
C GLN A 48 -0.53 12.61 6.70
N LYS A 49 0.71 12.77 6.21
CA LYS A 49 1.04 13.63 5.07
C LYS A 49 0.86 12.92 3.73
N ILE A 50 0.59 11.62 3.70
CA ILE A 50 0.17 10.92 2.47
C ILE A 50 -1.30 11.26 2.24
N LYS A 51 -1.60 12.12 1.27
CA LYS A 51 -2.97 12.63 1.03
C LYS A 51 -3.70 11.86 -0.05
N TYR A 52 -2.95 11.34 -1.02
CA TYR A 52 -3.50 10.59 -2.13
C TYR A 52 -2.75 9.27 -2.31
N LEU A 53 -3.47 8.26 -2.77
CA LEU A 53 -2.93 6.96 -3.16
C LEU A 53 -3.48 6.60 -4.55
N ILE A 54 -2.62 6.20 -5.46
CA ILE A 54 -2.98 5.55 -6.72
C ILE A 54 -2.35 4.15 -6.68
N VAL A 55 -3.09 3.14 -7.12
CA VAL A 55 -2.51 1.81 -7.41
C VAL A 55 -2.47 1.60 -8.91
N THR A 56 -1.37 1.05 -9.40
CA THR A 56 -1.18 0.75 -10.82
C THR A 56 -2.23 -0.25 -11.31
N HIS A 57 -2.48 -1.30 -10.52
CA HIS A 57 -3.51 -2.30 -10.76
C HIS A 57 -3.88 -3.04 -9.46
N PHE A 58 -5.01 -3.77 -9.49
CA PHE A 58 -5.49 -4.55 -8.33
C PHE A 58 -4.95 -5.97 -8.34
N HIS A 59 -3.69 -6.12 -7.95
CA HIS A 59 -3.12 -7.37 -7.48
C HIS A 59 -2.65 -7.24 -6.03
N PRO A 60 -2.59 -8.35 -5.26
CA PRO A 60 -2.26 -8.29 -3.83
C PRO A 60 -0.93 -7.59 -3.53
N ASP A 61 0.06 -7.75 -4.39
CA ASP A 61 1.40 -7.20 -4.24
C ASP A 61 1.50 -5.68 -4.46
N HIS A 62 0.53 -5.09 -5.17
CA HIS A 62 0.46 -3.65 -5.44
C HIS A 62 -0.60 -2.94 -4.59
N ALA A 63 -1.75 -3.58 -4.34
CA ALA A 63 -2.90 -2.96 -3.69
C ALA A 63 -3.22 -3.58 -2.31
N GLY A 64 -2.35 -4.42 -1.77
CA GLY A 64 -2.56 -5.17 -0.53
C GLY A 64 -2.69 -4.33 0.74
N LEU A 65 -2.06 -3.15 0.79
CA LEU A 65 -2.17 -2.22 1.93
C LEU A 65 -3.10 -1.02 1.70
N VAL A 66 -3.88 -1.01 0.61
CA VAL A 66 -4.76 0.13 0.27
C VAL A 66 -5.64 0.53 1.45
N GLU A 67 -6.28 -0.44 2.11
CA GLU A 67 -7.17 -0.16 3.24
C GLU A 67 -6.41 0.34 4.48
N ASN A 68 -5.20 -0.17 4.74
CA ASN A 68 -4.35 0.29 5.84
C ASN A 68 -3.94 1.77 5.65
N ILE A 69 -3.55 2.13 4.43
CA ILE A 69 -3.11 3.49 4.09
C ILE A 69 -4.31 4.45 4.08
N LYS A 70 -5.47 4.03 3.56
CA LYS A 70 -6.72 4.81 3.61
C LYS A 70 -7.13 5.18 5.03
N LYS A 71 -7.03 4.25 5.98
CA LYS A 71 -7.33 4.49 7.41
C LYS A 71 -6.44 5.58 8.04
N SER A 72 -5.32 5.94 7.41
CA SER A 72 -4.46 7.06 7.82
C SER A 72 -4.92 8.42 7.26
N GLY A 73 -6.14 8.53 6.72
CA GLY A 73 -6.66 9.77 6.14
C GLY A 73 -6.31 9.98 4.66
N THR A 74 -5.85 8.93 3.97
CA THR A 74 -5.47 8.99 2.56
C THR A 74 -6.68 8.80 1.64
N ARG A 75 -6.80 9.62 0.59
CA ARG A 75 -7.81 9.45 -0.46
C ARG A 75 -7.28 8.53 -1.58
N LEU A 76 -7.98 7.43 -1.83
CA LEU A 76 -7.68 6.54 -2.96
C LEU A 76 -8.23 7.14 -4.25
N ILE A 77 -7.39 7.25 -5.27
CA ILE A 77 -7.75 7.63 -6.64
C ILE A 77 -7.57 6.38 -7.51
N LEU A 78 -8.59 6.06 -8.30
CA LEU A 78 -8.58 4.92 -9.21
C LEU A 78 -9.30 5.26 -10.52
N PHE A 79 -8.92 4.56 -11.60
CA PHE A 79 -9.66 4.61 -12.84
C PHE A 79 -10.93 3.76 -12.75
N LYS A 80 -12.02 4.19 -13.39
CA LYS A 80 -13.30 3.45 -13.41
C LYS A 80 -13.14 1.99 -13.84
N HIS A 81 -12.24 1.71 -14.79
CA HIS A 81 -11.94 0.37 -15.29
C HIS A 81 -11.25 -0.55 -14.27
N GLN A 82 -10.66 0.00 -13.20
CA GLN A 82 -10.03 -0.79 -12.15
C GLN A 82 -11.05 -1.34 -11.13
N ILE A 83 -12.27 -0.77 -11.06
CA ILE A 83 -13.30 -1.13 -10.06
C ILE A 83 -13.62 -2.63 -10.03
N PRO A 84 -13.87 -3.32 -11.18
CA PRO A 84 -14.21 -4.74 -11.15
C PRO A 84 -13.11 -5.62 -10.56
N TYR A 85 -11.84 -5.20 -10.66
CA TYR A 85 -10.69 -5.98 -10.21
C TYR A 85 -10.46 -5.91 -8.70
N ILE A 86 -11.11 -4.97 -7.99
CA ILE A 86 -11.11 -4.93 -6.52
C ILE A 86 -11.64 -6.26 -5.97
N GLN A 87 -12.80 -6.71 -6.44
CA GLN A 87 -13.43 -7.95 -5.98
C GLN A 87 -12.61 -9.19 -6.38
N VAL A 88 -11.93 -9.14 -7.54
CA VAL A 88 -11.03 -10.22 -7.99
C VAL A 88 -9.87 -10.36 -7.01
N MET A 89 -9.21 -9.26 -6.68
CA MET A 89 -8.12 -9.24 -5.71
C MET A 89 -8.58 -9.69 -4.32
N GLU A 90 -9.75 -9.23 -3.85
CA GLU A 90 -10.30 -9.66 -2.55
C GLU A 90 -10.53 -11.17 -2.50
N LYS A 91 -11.02 -11.77 -3.59
CA LYS A 91 -11.15 -13.23 -3.73
C LYS A 91 -9.80 -13.93 -3.68
N MET A 92 -8.77 -13.38 -4.34
CA MET A 92 -7.40 -13.90 -4.26
C MET A 92 -6.90 -13.86 -2.81
N ILE A 93 -6.96 -12.69 -2.16
CA ILE A 93 -6.54 -12.51 -0.77
C ILE A 93 -7.26 -13.50 0.17
N ARG A 94 -8.57 -13.70 -0.03
CA ARG A 94 -9.34 -14.66 0.77
C ARG A 94 -8.98 -16.12 0.46
N LYS A 95 -8.58 -16.46 -0.77
CA LYS A 95 -8.22 -17.85 -1.12
C LYS A 95 -6.92 -18.30 -0.47
N TYR A 96 -5.95 -17.39 -0.32
CA TYR A 96 -4.64 -17.74 0.22
C TYR A 96 -4.57 -17.40 1.71
N ARG A 97 -4.49 -18.45 2.54
CA ARG A 97 -4.41 -18.37 4.00
C ARG A 97 -3.24 -17.51 4.49
N SER A 98 -2.16 -17.44 3.70
CA SER A 98 -0.99 -16.59 3.96
C SER A 98 -1.33 -15.09 4.07
N TYR A 99 -2.38 -14.60 3.40
CA TYR A 99 -2.82 -13.20 3.51
C TYR A 99 -3.89 -12.96 4.58
N GLN A 100 -4.45 -14.01 5.18
CA GLN A 100 -5.64 -13.91 6.05
C GLN A 100 -5.32 -13.57 7.50
N LEU A 101 -4.07 -13.72 7.94
CA LEU A 101 -3.64 -13.38 9.31
C LEU A 101 -3.49 -11.85 9.43
N ARG A 102 -4.62 -11.14 9.35
CA ARG A 102 -4.71 -9.66 9.23
C ARG A 102 -4.28 -8.89 10.48
N HIS A 103 -3.99 -9.56 11.60
CA HIS A 103 -3.75 -8.92 12.90
C HIS A 103 -2.60 -9.50 13.73
N GLU A 104 -1.88 -10.53 13.26
CA GLU A 104 -0.84 -11.21 14.07
C GLU A 104 0.57 -11.10 13.50
N PHE A 105 0.74 -10.52 12.32
CA PHE A 105 2.05 -10.44 11.70
C PHE A 105 2.90 -9.33 12.31
N LYS A 106 3.83 -9.73 13.19
CA LYS A 106 4.96 -8.90 13.64
C LYS A 106 5.91 -8.53 12.49
N SER A 107 5.86 -9.27 11.38
CA SER A 107 6.70 -9.10 10.17
C SER A 107 5.91 -9.44 8.89
N CYS A 108 6.27 -8.80 7.77
CA CYS A 108 5.69 -9.08 6.46
C CYS A 108 5.84 -10.59 6.13
N PRO A 109 4.76 -11.32 5.76
CA PRO A 109 4.84 -12.78 5.54
C PRO A 109 5.69 -13.11 4.34
N GLU A 110 6.21 -14.33 4.15
CA GLU A 110 6.82 -14.75 2.88
C GLU A 110 5.72 -15.18 1.89
N HIS A 111 5.75 -14.65 0.66
CA HIS A 111 4.74 -14.85 -0.39
C HIS A 111 5.43 -15.12 -1.71
#